data_AF-A0A7V9ZNW2-F1
#
_entry.id   AF-A0A7V9ZNW2-F1
#
_cell.length_a   1.000
_cell.length_b   1.000
_cell.length_c   1.000
_cell.angle_alpha   90.00
_cell.angle_beta   90.00
_cell.angle_gamma   90.00
#
_symmetry.space_group_name_H-M   'P 1'
#
loop_
_entity.id
_entity.type
_entity.pdbx_description
1 polymer ?
#
loop_
_entity_poly.entity_id
_entity_poly.type
_entity_poly.pdbx_seq_one_letter_code
_entity_poly.pdbx_strand_id
1 'polypeptide(L)'
;MVIKKRDDIKSSEITPKKVYLDRRTFMRGAGLLASTAATGFLYRKLNAPAQPRVEGEKLVDVVKAEPVNAAASGFTVNEKLTSIEDITNYNNFYEFTTDKRGVASAAKNFVTRPWTVAVEGLVNKPKI
;
A
#
# COMPACT_ATOMS: atom_id res chain seq x y z
N MET A 1 47.86 -9.59 59.66
CA MET A 1 46.88 -9.78 58.56
C MET A 1 47.66 -9.80 57.25
N VAL A 2 47.79 -10.96 56.60
CA VAL A 2 48.55 -11.10 55.34
C VAL A 2 47.59 -10.90 54.17
N ILE A 3 47.79 -9.85 53.38
CA ILE A 3 47.03 -9.61 52.15
C ILE A 3 47.64 -10.49 51.06
N LYS A 4 46.92 -11.53 50.63
CA LYS A 4 47.35 -12.43 49.55
C LYS A 4 47.27 -11.66 48.23
N LYS A 5 48.35 -11.68 47.44
CA LYS A 5 48.36 -11.13 46.07
C LYS A 5 47.45 -12.03 45.21
N ARG A 6 46.56 -11.44 44.42
CA ARG A 6 45.70 -12.20 43.50
C ARG A 6 46.55 -12.82 42.41
N ASP A 7 46.23 -14.04 42.02
CA ASP A 7 46.88 -14.71 40.90
C ASP A 7 46.63 -13.91 39.61
N ASP A 8 47.67 -13.77 38.79
CA ASP A 8 47.55 -13.12 37.48
C ASP A 8 46.72 -14.00 36.53
N ILE A 9 45.81 -13.38 35.77
CA ILE A 9 44.96 -14.09 34.80
C ILE A 9 45.85 -14.71 33.73
N LYS A 10 45.69 -16.01 33.46
CA LYS A 10 46.48 -16.69 32.44
C LYS A 10 46.09 -16.18 31.05
N SER A 11 47.06 -15.97 30.16
CA SER A 11 46.76 -15.49 28.80
C SER A 11 45.81 -16.41 28.01
N SER A 12 45.74 -17.70 28.35
CA SER A 12 44.78 -18.66 27.78
C SER A 12 43.33 -18.42 28.22
N GLU A 13 43.11 -17.76 29.35
CA GLU A 13 41.79 -17.37 29.86
C GLU A 13 41.31 -16.05 29.23
N ILE A 14 42.22 -15.30 28.60
CA ILE A 14 41.92 -14.06 27.89
C ILE A 14 41.52 -14.42 26.45
N THR A 15 40.37 -13.91 26.00
CA THR A 15 39.95 -14.07 24.61
C THR A 15 41.03 -13.51 23.68
N PRO A 16 41.56 -14.29 22.70
CA PRO A 16 42.54 -13.79 21.76
C PRO A 16 42.03 -12.55 21.03
N LYS A 17 42.90 -11.54 20.89
CA LYS A 17 42.55 -10.24 20.26
C LYS A 17 41.85 -10.41 18.91
N LYS A 18 42.32 -11.36 18.08
CA LYS A 18 41.72 -11.66 16.77
C LYS A 18 40.25 -12.07 16.91
N VAL A 19 39.95 -13.01 17.80
CA VAL A 19 38.58 -13.49 18.05
C VAL A 19 37.67 -12.38 18.55
N TYR A 20 38.16 -11.50 19.44
CA TYR A 20 37.42 -10.33 19.89
C TYR A 20 37.09 -9.37 18.73
N LEU A 21 38.08 -9.07 17.88
CA LEU A 21 37.90 -8.19 16.72
C LEU A 21 36.95 -8.80 15.68
N ASP A 22 37.07 -10.09 15.39
CA ASP A 22 36.19 -10.80 14.46
C ASP A 22 34.72 -10.74 14.91
N ARG A 23 34.47 -10.95 16.21
CA ARG A 23 33.11 -10.77 16.79
C ARG A 23 32.60 -9.35 16.62
N ARG A 24 33.46 -8.33 16.80
CA ARG A 24 33.06 -6.93 16.65
C ARG A 24 32.75 -6.59 15.19
N THR A 25 33.54 -7.11 14.25
CA THR A 25 33.31 -6.98 12.81
C THR A 25 31.99 -7.65 12.42
N PHE A 26 31.74 -8.87 12.88
CA PHE A 26 30.47 -9.57 12.66
C PHE A 26 29.27 -8.77 13.19
N MET A 27 29.32 -8.30 14.44
CA MET A 27 28.23 -7.50 15.02
C MET A 27 27.99 -6.20 14.26
N ARG A 28 29.05 -5.53 13.78
CA ARG A 28 28.92 -4.33 12.94
C ARG A 28 28.23 -4.66 11.61
N GLY A 29 28.64 -5.74 10.95
CA GLY A 29 28.01 -6.21 9.71
C GLY A 29 26.54 -6.57 9.91
N ALA A 30 26.23 -7.33 10.96
CA ALA A 30 24.87 -7.70 11.31
C ALA A 30 24.00 -6.48 11.64
N GLY A 31 24.53 -5.52 12.41
CA GLY A 31 23.85 -4.27 12.73
C GLY A 31 23.54 -3.44 11.49
N LEU A 32 24.49 -3.32 10.55
CA LEU A 32 24.29 -2.62 9.28
C LEU A 32 23.19 -3.28 8.44
N LEU A 33 23.27 -4.60 8.25
CA LEU A 33 22.29 -5.35 7.48
C LEU A 33 20.86 -5.22 8.06
N ALA A 34 20.73 -5.38 9.38
CA ALA A 34 19.45 -5.24 10.07
C ALA A 34 18.88 -3.82 9.92
N SER A 35 19.74 -2.80 10.02
CA SER A 35 19.34 -1.40 9.89
C SER A 35 18.86 -1.10 8.47
N THR A 36 19.61 -1.53 7.44
CA THR A 36 19.23 -1.35 6.03
C THR A 36 17.90 -2.04 5.72
N ALA A 37 17.70 -3.27 6.19
CA ALA A 37 16.44 -4.00 5.98
C ALA A 37 15.25 -3.29 6.65
N ALA A 38 15.41 -2.85 7.89
CA ALA A 38 14.37 -2.14 8.63
C ALA A 38 14.01 -0.80 7.97
N THR A 39 15.01 0.00 7.58
CA THR A 39 14.78 1.27 6.87
C THR A 39 14.13 1.04 5.51
N GLY A 40 14.56 0.03 4.74
CA GLY A 40 13.95 -0.30 3.45
C GLY A 40 12.49 -0.71 3.58
N PHE A 41 12.17 -1.55 4.58
CA PHE A 41 10.79 -1.94 4.88
C PHE A 41 9.94 -0.75 5.31
N LEU A 42 10.44 0.08 6.23
CA LEU A 42 9.73 1.27 6.69
C LEU A 42 9.48 2.26 5.55
N TYR A 43 10.49 2.51 4.71
CA TYR A 43 10.37 3.37 3.53
C TYR A 43 9.28 2.86 2.58
N ARG A 44 9.26 1.57 2.26
CA ARG A 44 8.22 0.98 1.38
C ARG A 44 6.83 1.07 1.99
N LYS A 45 6.70 0.94 3.32
CA LYS A 45 5.42 1.05 4.02
C LYS A 45 4.88 2.48 4.01
N LEU A 46 5.75 3.47 4.17
CA LEU A 46 5.38 4.89 4.20
C LEU A 46 5.24 5.51 2.80
N ASN A 47 5.98 4.99 1.81
CA ASN A 47 5.95 5.41 0.41
C ASN A 47 5.57 4.23 -0.48
N ALA A 48 4.29 3.83 -0.41
CA ALA A 48 3.78 2.81 -1.32
C ALA A 48 3.95 3.29 -2.78
N PRO A 49 4.45 2.44 -3.70
CA PRO A 49 4.53 2.83 -5.11
C PRO A 49 3.12 3.11 -5.64
N ALA A 50 3.04 4.07 -6.57
CA ALA A 50 1.81 4.33 -7.31
C ALA A 50 1.29 3.03 -7.92
N GLN A 51 -0.01 2.76 -7.72
CA GLN A 51 -0.63 1.57 -8.29
C GLN A 51 -0.61 1.70 -9.82
N PRO A 52 -0.23 0.64 -10.56
CA PRO A 52 -0.25 0.68 -12.01
C PRO A 52 -1.67 0.98 -12.48
N ARG A 53 -1.81 1.91 -13.42
CA ARG A 53 -3.09 2.20 -14.04
C ARG A 53 -3.58 0.94 -14.75
N VAL A 54 -4.69 0.39 -14.26
CA VAL A 54 -5.41 -0.66 -14.98
C VAL A 54 -6.23 0.03 -16.06
N GLU A 55 -5.85 -0.15 -17.32
CA GLU A 55 -6.70 0.26 -18.43
C GLU A 55 -7.93 -0.65 -18.46
N GLY A 56 -9.06 -0.14 -17.99
CA GLY A 56 -10.34 -0.83 -18.07
C GLY A 56 -10.78 -1.01 -19.53
N GLU A 57 -11.59 -2.04 -19.77
CA GLU A 57 -12.20 -2.25 -21.07
C GLU A 57 -13.06 -1.04 -21.46
N LYS A 58 -12.89 -0.55 -22.70
CA LYS A 58 -13.78 0.48 -23.24
C LYS A 58 -15.20 -0.05 -23.26
N LEU A 59 -16.13 0.74 -22.74
CA LEU A 59 -17.56 0.46 -22.88
C LEU A 59 -17.92 0.51 -24.36
N VAL A 60 -18.40 -0.61 -24.88
CA VAL A 60 -19.03 -0.71 -26.20
C VAL A 60 -20.48 -0.24 -26.08
N ASP A 61 -21.02 0.35 -27.16
CA ASP A 61 -22.44 0.78 -27.24
C ASP A 61 -22.88 1.79 -26.17
N VAL A 62 -21.98 2.68 -25.74
CA VAL A 62 -22.38 3.84 -24.94
C VAL A 62 -23.30 4.69 -25.79
N VAL A 63 -24.57 4.79 -25.39
CA VAL A 63 -25.51 5.79 -25.93
C VAL A 63 -24.80 7.13 -25.80
N LYS A 64 -24.35 7.68 -26.92
CA LYS A 64 -23.83 9.04 -26.96
C LYS A 64 -24.99 9.91 -26.52
N ALA A 65 -24.89 10.45 -25.31
CA ALA A 65 -25.78 11.53 -24.94
C ALA A 65 -25.68 12.57 -26.05
N GLU A 66 -26.82 13.01 -26.58
CA GLU A 66 -26.88 14.25 -27.34
C GLU A 66 -26.06 15.27 -26.55
N PRO A 67 -25.16 16.05 -27.20
CA PRO A 67 -24.35 17.01 -26.51
C PRO A 67 -25.29 18.08 -25.93
N VAL A 68 -25.84 17.80 -24.74
CA VAL A 68 -26.32 18.83 -23.85
C VAL A 68 -25.08 19.64 -23.63
N ASN A 69 -25.07 20.84 -24.22
CA ASN A 69 -23.99 21.77 -24.05
C ASN A 69 -24.06 22.15 -22.57
N ALA A 70 -23.40 21.34 -21.72
CA ALA A 70 -23.45 21.40 -20.27
C ALA A 70 -23.07 22.81 -19.83
N ALA A 71 -22.16 23.42 -20.58
CA ALA A 71 -21.80 24.82 -20.45
C ALA A 71 -22.96 25.79 -20.73
N ALA A 72 -23.73 25.58 -21.79
CA ALA A 72 -24.92 26.39 -22.11
C ALA A 72 -26.08 26.19 -21.13
N SER A 73 -26.10 25.05 -20.42
CA SER A 73 -27.09 24.72 -19.38
C SER A 73 -26.63 25.05 -17.95
N GLY A 74 -25.50 25.75 -17.81
CA GLY A 74 -25.00 26.26 -16.53
C GLY A 74 -24.18 25.26 -15.69
N PHE A 75 -23.92 24.06 -16.21
CA PHE A 75 -23.05 23.06 -15.60
C PHE A 75 -21.59 23.29 -16.04
N THR A 76 -21.05 24.48 -15.78
CA THR A 76 -19.61 24.75 -15.87
C THR A 76 -18.98 24.70 -14.48
N VAL A 77 -17.85 24.01 -14.39
CA VAL A 77 -17.02 23.93 -13.19
C VAL A 77 -15.59 24.29 -13.61
N ASN A 78 -14.92 25.14 -12.82
CA ASN A 78 -13.53 25.56 -13.06
C ASN A 78 -12.57 25.02 -11.99
N GLU A 79 -13.08 24.17 -11.11
CA GLU A 79 -12.35 23.53 -10.04
C GLU A 79 -11.33 22.55 -10.59
N LYS A 80 -10.21 22.44 -9.87
CA LYS A 80 -9.19 21.43 -10.17
C LYS A 80 -9.81 20.04 -10.04
N LEU A 81 -9.71 19.25 -11.10
CA LEU A 81 -10.15 17.85 -11.09
C LEU A 81 -9.37 17.03 -10.05
N THR A 82 -10.08 16.16 -9.35
CA THR A 82 -9.48 15.12 -8.52
C THR A 82 -8.60 14.23 -9.40
N SER A 83 -7.45 13.81 -8.88
CA SER A 83 -6.55 12.95 -9.63
C SER A 83 -7.23 11.59 -9.88
N ILE A 84 -6.95 10.96 -11.03
CA ILE A 84 -7.46 9.62 -11.33
C ILE A 84 -7.00 8.59 -10.28
N GLU A 85 -5.82 8.80 -9.70
CA GLU A 85 -5.26 7.97 -8.64
C GLU A 85 -6.15 8.02 -7.40
N ASP A 86 -6.55 9.21 -6.94
CA ASP A 86 -7.45 9.34 -5.80
C ASP A 86 -8.85 8.80 -6.11
N ILE A 87 -9.39 9.07 -7.31
CA ILE A 87 -10.71 8.58 -7.74
C ILE A 87 -10.79 7.04 -7.67
N THR A 88 -9.71 6.36 -8.02
CA THR A 88 -9.67 4.89 -8.14
C THR A 88 -9.13 4.16 -6.91
N ASN A 89 -8.49 4.86 -5.96
CA ASN A 89 -7.83 4.23 -4.82
C ASN A 89 -8.26 4.79 -3.44
N TYR A 90 -9.11 5.82 -3.39
CA TYR A 90 -9.60 6.40 -2.14
C TYR A 90 -11.12 6.41 -2.09
N ASN A 91 -11.71 5.26 -1.75
CA ASN A 91 -13.15 5.02 -1.89
C ASN A 91 -13.77 4.55 -0.57
N ASN A 92 -15.08 4.73 -0.43
CA ASN A 92 -15.88 4.04 0.57
C ASN A 92 -16.63 2.90 -0.13
N PHE A 93 -16.23 1.66 0.14
CA PHE A 93 -16.95 0.46 -0.32
C PHE A 93 -16.86 -0.61 0.78
N TYR A 94 -17.79 -0.54 1.73
CA TYR A 94 -17.69 -1.25 3.01
C TYR A 94 -17.87 -2.76 2.89
N GLU A 95 -18.50 -3.22 1.83
CA GLU A 95 -18.60 -4.62 1.44
C GLU A 95 -17.21 -5.26 1.22
N PHE A 96 -16.20 -4.45 0.87
CA PHE A 96 -14.82 -4.90 0.73
C PHE A 96 -13.97 -4.58 1.95
N THR A 97 -14.05 -3.35 2.47
CA THR A 97 -13.28 -2.91 3.65
C THR A 97 -13.71 -1.53 4.14
N THR A 98 -13.42 -1.21 5.40
CA THR A 98 -13.56 0.12 5.99
C THR A 98 -12.35 1.03 5.78
N ASP A 99 -11.20 0.47 5.36
CA ASP A 99 -10.02 1.26 4.99
C ASP A 99 -10.19 1.85 3.58
N LYS A 100 -10.21 3.19 3.50
CA LYS A 100 -10.39 3.92 2.24
C LYS A 100 -9.37 3.58 1.16
N ARG A 101 -8.13 3.27 1.55
CA ARG A 101 -7.06 2.87 0.63
C ARG A 101 -6.98 1.35 0.39
N GLY A 102 -7.74 0.58 1.16
CA GLY A 102 -7.81 -0.88 1.03
C GLY A 102 -8.80 -1.35 -0.04
N VAL A 103 -9.79 -0.53 -0.40
CA VAL A 103 -10.89 -0.90 -1.31
C VAL A 103 -10.37 -1.41 -2.66
N ALA A 104 -9.48 -0.66 -3.32
CA ALA A 104 -8.97 -1.02 -4.65
C ALA A 104 -8.29 -2.40 -4.67
N SER A 105 -7.53 -2.72 -3.61
CA SER A 105 -6.87 -4.02 -3.50
C SER A 105 -7.86 -5.15 -3.19
N ALA A 106 -8.82 -4.90 -2.30
CA ALA A 106 -9.82 -5.88 -1.91
C ALA A 106 -10.81 -6.20 -3.06
N ALA A 107 -11.16 -5.22 -3.89
CA ALA A 107 -12.09 -5.36 -5.01
C ALA A 107 -11.46 -5.90 -6.31
N LYS A 108 -10.14 -6.15 -6.33
CA LYS A 108 -9.39 -6.48 -7.55
C LYS A 108 -9.99 -7.62 -8.39
N ASN A 109 -10.55 -8.63 -7.73
CA ASN A 109 -11.09 -9.83 -8.37
C ASN A 109 -12.63 -9.88 -8.33
N PHE A 110 -13.28 -8.73 -8.11
CA PHE A 110 -14.73 -8.67 -8.11
C PHE A 110 -15.26 -8.92 -9.53
N VAL A 111 -16.09 -9.95 -9.67
CA VAL A 111 -16.68 -10.34 -10.95
C VAL A 111 -17.88 -9.43 -11.22
N THR A 112 -17.69 -8.46 -12.12
CA THR A 112 -18.71 -7.46 -12.48
C THR A 112 -19.53 -7.85 -13.71
N ARG A 113 -19.20 -8.97 -14.38
CA ARG A 113 -19.88 -9.43 -15.59
C ARG A 113 -19.98 -10.95 -15.66
N PRO A 114 -21.09 -11.50 -16.20
CA PRO A 114 -22.32 -10.78 -16.58
C PRO A 114 -23.04 -10.21 -15.35
N TRP A 115 -23.86 -9.17 -15.55
CA TRP A 115 -24.62 -8.53 -14.48
C TRP A 115 -26.07 -8.29 -14.93
N THR A 116 -27.02 -8.50 -14.03
CA THR A 116 -28.46 -8.29 -14.25
C THR A 116 -28.93 -7.15 -13.38
N VAL A 117 -29.64 -6.19 -13.95
CA VAL A 117 -30.19 -5.03 -13.23
C VAL A 117 -31.71 -5.10 -13.26
N ALA A 118 -32.33 -5.38 -12.11
CA ALA A 118 -33.77 -5.37 -11.95
C ALA A 118 -34.28 -3.95 -11.66
N VAL A 119 -35.35 -3.55 -12.35
CA VAL A 119 -36.11 -2.32 -12.11
C VAL A 119 -37.49 -2.72 -11.59
N GLU A 120 -37.70 -2.52 -10.30
CA GLU A 120 -38.88 -2.99 -9.56
C GLU A 120 -39.51 -1.85 -8.71
N GLY A 121 -40.45 -2.18 -7.82
CA GLY A 121 -41.14 -1.23 -6.96
C GLY A 121 -42.38 -0.61 -7.60
N LEU A 122 -42.76 0.60 -7.16
CA LEU A 122 -43.95 1.30 -7.65
C LEU A 122 -43.68 1.99 -8.99
N VAL A 123 -43.46 1.20 -10.03
CA VAL A 123 -43.17 1.65 -11.40
C VAL A 123 -44.21 1.12 -12.39
N ASN A 124 -44.48 1.87 -13.46
CA ASN A 124 -45.51 1.50 -14.44
C ASN A 124 -45.12 0.24 -15.27
N LYS A 125 -43.83 0.05 -15.53
CA LYS A 125 -43.31 -1.06 -16.37
C LYS A 125 -42.04 -1.65 -15.75
N PRO A 126 -42.15 -2.57 -14.78
CA PRO A 126 -41.00 -3.25 -14.20
C PRO A 126 -40.31 -4.16 -15.23
N LYS A 127 -39.01 -4.39 -15.07
CA LYS A 127 -38.20 -5.23 -15.97
C LYS A 127 -36.94 -5.75 -15.29
N ILE A 128 -36.41 -6.88 -15.77
CA ILE A 128 -35.14 -7.50 -15.36
C ILE A 128 -34.26 -7.66 -16.60
#